data_AF-A0A8J6NK59-F1
#
_entry.id   AF-A0A8J6NK59-F1
#
_cell.length_a   1.000
_cell.length_b   1.000
_cell.length_c   1.000
_cell.angle_alpha   90.00
_cell.angle_beta   90.00
_cell.angle_gamma   90.00
#
_symmetry.space_group_name_H-M   'P 1'
#
loop_
_entity.id
_entity.type
_entity.pdbx_description
1 polymer ?
#
loop_
_entity_poly.entity_id
_entity_poly.type
_entity_poly.pdbx_seq_one_letter_code
_entity_poly.pdbx_strand_id
1 'polypeptide(L)'
;MTGSRILELLSDLLVALIPVIAAFFWIRYLIKRSIDLTRTFYGLPENYEVSSLLFQRIFPELLDGLTRLPIIRVGKVGDLAEKHWSRWLGGPAKLMIFDGVALYLEKGSKFSRVVGPGLPMPFLERNETIKLAIDLRPQVVTRKGIKTWTKDGIEVQFIVRAEFQIASSDEARQNSVILEESKGATNLRFPYDAKAVKRVVESIAVEYNNETKMSSERSWERSALRTTVGKIKAYIAGHSIDELLLLDVNSPQLSSFQVSDELLVSINESLFIDGSQILSLQIKEFLPVDQEISDKQQKYWEAKREIINMARVGETKAEGIRAKQRARTIAQQDLLNSLIE
;
A
#
# COMPACT_ATOMS: atom_id res chain seq x y z
N MET A 1 53.16 -60.75 9.08
CA MET A 1 52.14 -60.35 8.06
C MET A 1 52.84 -60.30 6.72
N THR A 2 52.54 -61.26 5.84
CA THR A 2 53.19 -61.43 4.54
C THR A 2 52.75 -60.33 3.57
N GLY A 3 53.68 -59.77 2.79
CA GLY A 3 53.40 -58.68 1.85
C GLY A 3 52.29 -58.98 0.82
N SER A 4 51.99 -60.26 0.57
CA SER A 4 50.88 -60.67 -0.29
C SER A 4 49.50 -60.24 0.23
N ARG A 5 49.27 -60.29 1.55
CA ARG A 5 47.97 -59.89 2.14
C ARG A 5 47.72 -58.38 2.09
N ILE A 6 48.79 -57.58 2.09
CA ILE A 6 48.68 -56.12 1.97
C ILE A 6 48.26 -55.74 0.54
N LEU A 7 48.78 -56.45 -0.47
CA LEU A 7 48.42 -56.25 -1.87
C LEU A 7 46.97 -56.66 -2.17
N GLU A 8 46.50 -57.77 -1.61
CA GLU A 8 45.09 -58.20 -1.72
C GLU A 8 44.12 -57.17 -1.09
N LEU A 9 44.42 -56.69 0.12
CA LEU A 9 43.59 -55.67 0.79
C LEU A 9 43.56 -54.33 0.02
N LEU A 10 44.67 -53.92 -0.61
CA LEU A 10 44.72 -52.73 -1.45
C LEU A 10 43.91 -52.88 -2.75
N SER A 11 43.96 -54.07 -3.36
CA SER A 11 43.16 -54.40 -4.55
C SER A 11 41.67 -54.32 -4.24
N ASP A 12 41.22 -54.96 -3.16
CA ASP A 12 39.80 -54.96 -2.78
C ASP A 12 39.30 -53.55 -2.42
N LEU A 13 40.14 -52.75 -1.75
CA LEU A 13 39.83 -51.36 -1.45
C LEU A 13 39.73 -50.50 -2.72
N LEU A 14 40.62 -50.69 -3.69
CA LEU A 14 40.56 -49.99 -4.98
C LEU A 14 39.29 -50.35 -5.76
N VAL A 15 38.94 -51.64 -5.83
CA VAL A 15 37.72 -52.11 -6.51
C VAL A 15 36.47 -51.53 -5.83
N ALA A 16 36.45 -51.44 -4.49
CA ALA A 16 35.36 -50.82 -3.75
C ALA A 16 35.26 -49.29 -3.97
N LEU A 17 36.36 -48.62 -4.34
CA LEU A 17 36.40 -47.16 -4.50
C LEU A 17 36.00 -46.71 -5.91
N ILE A 18 36.12 -47.57 -6.93
CA ILE A 18 35.67 -47.31 -8.32
C ILE A 18 34.20 -46.83 -8.39
N PRO A 19 33.20 -47.51 -7.80
CA PRO A 19 31.81 -47.05 -7.87
C PRO A 19 31.60 -45.71 -7.18
N VAL A 20 32.35 -45.42 -6.11
CA VAL A 20 32.27 -44.13 -5.39
C VAL A 20 32.81 -43.00 -6.26
N ILE A 21 33.95 -43.21 -6.93
CA ILE A 21 34.51 -42.24 -7.89
C ILE A 21 33.56 -42.04 -9.05
N ALA A 22 33.03 -43.12 -9.64
CA ALA A 22 32.09 -43.04 -10.75
C ALA A 22 30.84 -42.24 -10.34
N ALA A 23 30.26 -42.54 -9.16
CA ALA A 23 29.12 -41.80 -8.62
C ALA A 23 29.44 -40.32 -8.39
N PHE A 24 30.63 -39.99 -7.87
CA PHE A 24 31.07 -38.62 -7.68
C PHE A 24 31.14 -37.84 -9.00
N PHE A 25 31.75 -38.42 -10.04
CA PHE A 25 31.81 -37.81 -11.37
C PHE A 25 30.41 -37.65 -11.98
N TRP A 26 29.53 -38.64 -11.79
CA TRP A 26 28.17 -38.60 -12.31
C TRP A 26 27.34 -37.52 -11.63
N ILE A 27 27.40 -37.41 -10.30
CA ILE A 27 26.76 -36.34 -9.52
C ILE A 27 27.28 -34.97 -9.97
N ARG A 28 28.61 -34.82 -10.13
CA ARG A 28 29.20 -33.56 -10.62
C ARG A 28 28.71 -33.20 -12.03
N TYR A 29 28.60 -34.18 -12.92
CA TYR A 29 28.05 -33.99 -14.27
C TYR A 29 26.57 -33.56 -14.22
N LEU A 30 25.76 -34.25 -13.43
CA LEU A 30 24.34 -33.91 -13.25
C LEU A 30 24.14 -32.50 -12.66
N ILE A 31 24.92 -32.12 -11.66
CA ILE A 31 24.87 -30.78 -11.07
C ILE A 31 25.20 -29.72 -12.13
N LYS A 32 26.26 -29.94 -12.94
CA LYS A 32 26.63 -29.01 -14.02
C LYS A 32 25.49 -28.87 -15.05
N ARG A 33 24.92 -29.99 -15.50
CA ARG A 33 23.77 -29.98 -16.42
C ARG A 33 22.54 -29.31 -15.82
N SER A 34 22.26 -29.54 -14.53
CA SER A 34 21.16 -28.88 -13.82
C SER A 34 21.38 -27.37 -13.73
N ILE A 35 22.61 -26.91 -13.47
CA ILE A 35 22.95 -25.48 -13.45
C ILE A 35 22.72 -24.85 -14.83
N ASP A 36 23.22 -25.49 -15.89
CA ASP A 36 23.09 -24.99 -17.26
C ASP A 36 21.60 -24.90 -17.65
N LEU A 37 20.81 -25.95 -17.38
CA LEU A 37 19.37 -25.95 -17.61
C LEU A 37 18.65 -24.85 -16.83
N THR A 38 19.01 -24.66 -15.55
CA THR A 38 18.43 -23.61 -14.71
C THR A 38 18.76 -22.22 -15.25
N ARG A 39 20.00 -22.00 -15.69
CA ARG A 39 20.43 -20.73 -16.29
C ARG A 39 19.68 -20.44 -17.58
N THR A 40 19.52 -21.43 -18.46
CA THR A 40 18.77 -21.28 -19.72
C THR A 40 17.29 -21.04 -19.46
N PHE A 41 16.67 -21.79 -18.54
CA PHE A 41 15.23 -21.68 -18.27
C PHE A 41 14.84 -20.36 -17.61
N TYR A 42 15.64 -19.88 -16.63
CA TYR A 42 15.35 -18.64 -15.89
C TYR A 42 16.10 -17.41 -16.43
N GLY A 43 16.95 -17.57 -17.45
CA GLY A 43 17.72 -16.48 -18.07
C GLY A 43 18.63 -15.75 -17.09
N LEU A 44 19.33 -16.50 -16.24
CA LEU A 44 20.21 -15.98 -15.18
C LEU A 44 21.55 -15.50 -15.77
N PRO A 45 22.15 -14.42 -15.22
CA PRO A 45 23.46 -13.96 -15.68
C PRO A 45 24.57 -14.96 -15.27
N GLU A 46 25.64 -15.03 -16.06
CA GLU A 46 26.70 -16.04 -15.90
C GLU A 46 27.46 -15.93 -14.58
N ASN A 47 27.55 -14.72 -14.03
CA ASN A 47 28.23 -14.41 -12.78
C ASN A 47 27.42 -14.82 -11.53
N TYR A 48 26.23 -15.38 -11.70
CA TYR A 48 25.38 -15.77 -10.59
C TYR A 48 25.78 -17.14 -10.01
N GLU A 49 26.04 -17.18 -8.70
CA GLU A 49 26.44 -18.40 -7.96
C GLU A 49 25.26 -19.36 -7.73
N VAL A 50 24.80 -20.01 -8.79
CA VAL A 50 23.68 -20.98 -8.73
C VAL A 50 24.11 -22.31 -8.09
N SER A 51 25.39 -22.67 -8.21
CA SER A 51 25.92 -23.96 -7.75
C SER A 51 25.78 -24.15 -6.24
N SER A 52 26.10 -23.12 -5.45
CA SER A 52 26.00 -23.15 -3.99
C SER A 52 24.55 -23.30 -3.54
N LEU A 53 23.62 -22.57 -4.17
CA LEU A 53 22.19 -22.62 -3.87
C LEU A 53 21.57 -23.99 -4.19
N LEU A 54 21.92 -24.58 -5.34
CA LEU A 54 21.44 -25.92 -5.71
C LEU A 54 22.03 -27.00 -4.80
N PHE A 55 23.33 -26.90 -4.48
CA PHE A 55 23.98 -27.86 -3.59
C PHE A 55 23.36 -27.84 -2.18
N GLN A 56 23.09 -26.66 -1.64
CA GLN A 56 22.36 -26.48 -0.37
C GLN A 56 20.95 -27.10 -0.41
N ARG A 57 20.28 -27.05 -1.57
CA ARG A 57 18.93 -27.62 -1.71
C ARG A 57 18.91 -29.14 -1.75
N ILE A 58 19.91 -29.77 -2.37
CA ILE A 58 20.00 -31.22 -2.57
C ILE A 58 20.52 -31.91 -1.30
N PHE A 59 21.52 -31.33 -0.63
CA PHE A 59 22.20 -31.93 0.51
C PHE A 59 22.10 -31.05 1.79
N PRO A 60 20.89 -30.81 2.32
CA PRO A 60 20.71 -29.92 3.47
C PRO A 60 21.43 -30.45 4.72
N GLU A 61 21.23 -31.73 5.06
CA GLU A 61 21.76 -32.34 6.30
C GLU A 61 23.29 -32.39 6.35
N LEU A 62 23.95 -32.53 5.20
CA LEU A 62 25.42 -32.52 5.10
C LEU A 62 26.01 -31.11 5.33
N LEU A 63 25.20 -30.07 5.22
CA LEU A 63 25.62 -28.67 5.24
C LEU A 63 25.07 -27.89 6.44
N ASP A 64 24.19 -28.50 7.22
CA ASP A 64 23.68 -27.97 8.48
C ASP A 64 24.85 -27.74 9.45
N GLY A 65 25.23 -26.47 9.61
CA GLY A 65 26.33 -26.02 10.47
C GLY A 65 27.58 -25.54 9.73
N LEU A 66 27.81 -25.96 8.48
CA LEU A 66 28.99 -25.56 7.69
C LEU A 66 28.75 -24.33 6.82
N THR A 67 27.50 -24.10 6.40
CA THR A 67 27.20 -23.04 5.44
C THR A 67 26.41 -21.90 6.06
N ARG A 68 26.88 -20.67 5.85
CA ARG A 68 26.12 -19.47 6.19
C ARG A 68 24.97 -19.35 5.20
N LEU A 69 23.74 -19.34 5.71
CA LEU A 69 22.57 -19.11 4.88
C LEU A 69 22.71 -17.78 4.12
N PRO A 70 22.39 -17.75 2.82
CA PRO A 70 22.43 -16.51 2.06
C PRO A 70 21.49 -15.49 2.68
N ILE A 71 21.93 -14.22 2.72
CA ILE A 71 21.13 -13.12 3.25
C ILE A 71 20.58 -12.32 2.07
N ILE A 72 19.26 -12.24 1.99
CA ILE A 72 18.55 -11.42 1.00
C ILE A 72 18.20 -10.09 1.68
N ARG A 73 18.67 -8.98 1.10
CA ARG A 73 18.39 -7.63 1.59
C ARG A 73 17.28 -7.01 0.75
N VAL A 74 16.22 -6.53 1.39
CA VAL A 74 15.10 -5.87 0.70
C VAL A 74 14.81 -4.55 1.38
N GLY A 75 15.32 -3.47 0.78
CA GLY A 75 15.17 -2.10 1.27
C GLY A 75 14.00 -1.34 0.63
N LYS A 76 13.70 -1.63 -0.64
CA LYS A 76 12.66 -0.97 -1.44
C LYS A 76 11.95 -1.97 -2.33
N VAL A 77 10.72 -1.62 -2.71
CA VAL A 77 10.02 -2.33 -3.79
C VAL A 77 10.83 -2.19 -5.08
N GLY A 78 11.25 -3.33 -5.64
CA GLY A 78 12.09 -3.40 -6.83
C GLY A 78 13.55 -3.81 -6.58
N ASP A 79 14.03 -3.82 -5.33
CA ASP A 79 15.40 -4.30 -5.00
C ASP A 79 15.59 -5.76 -5.41
N LEU A 80 14.52 -6.55 -5.33
CA LEU A 80 14.46 -7.91 -5.83
C LEU A 80 14.17 -7.89 -7.34
N ALA A 81 15.23 -8.05 -8.13
CA ALA A 81 15.11 -8.27 -9.57
C ALA A 81 14.11 -9.42 -9.86
N GLU A 82 13.35 -9.30 -10.96
CA GLU A 82 12.35 -10.32 -11.36
C GLU A 82 12.97 -11.72 -11.50
N LYS A 83 14.25 -11.78 -11.89
CA LYS A 83 15.01 -13.03 -12.08
C LYS A 83 15.76 -13.50 -10.83
N HIS A 84 15.60 -12.82 -9.68
CA HIS A 84 16.31 -13.19 -8.46
C HIS A 84 15.91 -14.60 -8.00
N TRP A 85 16.88 -15.42 -7.56
CA TRP A 85 16.64 -16.84 -7.23
C TRP A 85 15.54 -17.06 -6.20
N SER A 86 15.38 -16.14 -5.26
CA SER A 86 14.37 -16.22 -4.22
C SER A 86 12.92 -16.19 -4.73
N ARG A 87 12.69 -15.73 -5.97
CA ARG A 87 11.35 -15.71 -6.58
C ARG A 87 10.95 -17.06 -7.21
N TRP A 88 11.91 -17.85 -7.67
CA TRP A 88 11.64 -19.12 -8.39
C TRP A 88 12.21 -20.36 -7.69
N LEU A 89 13.43 -20.26 -7.12
CA LEU A 89 14.04 -21.35 -6.37
C LEU A 89 13.46 -21.42 -4.96
N GLY A 90 13.31 -20.25 -4.32
CA GLY A 90 12.89 -20.12 -2.93
C GLY A 90 14.02 -20.42 -1.93
N GLY A 91 13.69 -20.51 -0.64
CA GLY A 91 14.65 -20.70 0.46
C GLY A 91 15.32 -22.08 0.53
N PRO A 92 16.29 -22.29 1.45
CA PRO A 92 16.44 -21.51 2.69
C PRO A 92 17.28 -20.23 2.55
N ALA A 93 16.83 -19.13 3.15
CA ALA A 93 17.53 -17.85 3.16
C ALA A 93 17.24 -17.05 4.43
N LYS A 94 18.14 -16.18 4.87
CA LYS A 94 17.80 -15.15 5.87
C LYS A 94 17.32 -13.89 5.16
N LEU A 95 16.23 -13.30 5.65
CA LEU A 95 15.62 -12.11 5.07
C LEU A 95 15.94 -10.90 5.95
N MET A 96 16.65 -9.94 5.37
CA MET A 96 16.90 -8.63 5.98
C MET A 96 15.97 -7.62 5.31
N ILE A 97 14.81 -7.43 5.94
CA ILE A 97 13.73 -6.57 5.45
C ILE A 97 13.83 -5.24 6.20
N PHE A 98 13.95 -4.14 5.46
CA PHE A 98 13.97 -2.81 6.06
C PHE A 98 12.56 -2.30 6.35
N ASP A 99 12.48 -1.32 7.24
CA ASP A 99 11.23 -0.68 7.62
C ASP A 99 10.52 -0.06 6.41
N GLY A 100 9.20 -0.21 6.37
CA GLY A 100 8.37 0.23 5.24
C GLY A 100 8.21 -0.78 4.11
N VAL A 101 8.73 -2.01 4.21
CA VAL A 101 8.52 -3.07 3.19
C VAL A 101 8.01 -4.36 3.84
N ALA A 102 7.01 -5.00 3.23
CA ALA A 102 6.61 -6.37 3.56
C ALA A 102 6.81 -7.30 2.37
N LEU A 103 7.08 -8.57 2.64
CA LEU A 103 7.20 -9.62 1.64
C LEU A 103 6.03 -10.58 1.73
N TYR A 104 5.38 -10.80 0.60
CA TYR A 104 4.37 -11.82 0.41
C TYR A 104 5.03 -13.09 -0.11
N LEU A 105 4.95 -14.15 0.68
CA LEU A 105 5.63 -15.42 0.42
C LEU A 105 4.65 -16.49 -0.04
N GLU A 106 5.07 -17.30 -1.00
CA GLU A 106 4.31 -18.43 -1.53
C GLU A 106 5.08 -19.74 -1.36
N LYS A 107 4.36 -20.85 -1.24
CA LYS A 107 4.93 -22.19 -1.22
C LYS A 107 4.13 -23.07 -2.18
N GLY A 108 4.74 -23.44 -3.30
CA GLY A 108 4.06 -24.20 -4.36
C GLY A 108 2.84 -23.48 -4.93
N SER A 109 2.98 -22.17 -5.23
CA SER A 109 1.92 -21.31 -5.78
C SER A 109 0.70 -21.13 -4.87
N LYS A 110 0.84 -21.44 -3.57
CA LYS A 110 -0.15 -21.13 -2.54
C LYS A 110 0.43 -20.10 -1.58
N PHE A 111 -0.42 -19.24 -1.04
CA PHE A 111 -0.05 -18.35 0.05
C PHE A 111 0.59 -19.13 1.20
N SER A 112 1.79 -18.71 1.61
CA SER A 112 2.47 -19.25 2.78
C SER A 112 2.26 -18.31 3.97
N ARG A 113 2.85 -17.11 3.92
CA ARG A 113 2.76 -16.08 4.95
C ARG A 113 3.20 -14.72 4.42
N VAL A 114 2.96 -13.68 5.21
CA VAL A 114 3.57 -12.36 5.02
C VAL A 114 4.65 -12.18 6.09
N VAL A 115 5.82 -11.69 5.69
CA VAL A 115 6.90 -11.33 6.61
C VAL A 115 7.26 -9.87 6.41
N GLY A 116 7.62 -9.18 7.49
CA GLY A 116 7.97 -7.77 7.47
C GLY A 116 9.25 -7.49 8.25
N PRO A 117 9.58 -6.21 8.47
CA PRO A 117 10.77 -5.81 9.19
C PRO A 117 10.68 -6.25 10.66
N GLY A 118 11.83 -6.57 11.26
CA GLY A 118 11.90 -6.87 12.69
C GLY A 118 13.02 -7.82 13.08
N LEU A 119 13.18 -7.94 14.40
CA LEU A 119 14.02 -8.95 15.04
C LEU A 119 13.13 -9.97 15.76
N PRO A 120 13.44 -11.28 15.68
CA PRO A 120 14.51 -11.87 14.88
C PRO A 120 14.28 -11.74 13.36
N MET A 121 15.38 -11.70 12.58
CA MET A 121 15.29 -11.63 11.13
C MET A 121 14.49 -12.83 10.60
N PRO A 122 13.44 -12.62 9.79
CA PRO A 122 12.67 -13.72 9.24
C PRO A 122 13.53 -14.59 8.32
N PHE A 123 13.17 -15.86 8.22
CA PHE A 123 13.83 -16.82 7.32
C PHE A 123 12.86 -17.20 6.21
N LEU A 124 13.39 -17.37 5.00
CA LEU A 124 12.67 -17.95 3.88
C LEU A 124 12.75 -19.47 4.02
N GLU A 125 11.60 -20.13 4.15
CA GLU A 125 11.55 -21.59 4.32
C GLU A 125 11.96 -22.36 3.06
N ARG A 126 12.22 -23.66 3.22
CA ARG A 126 12.48 -24.53 2.08
C ARG A 126 11.27 -24.56 1.14
N ASN A 127 11.52 -24.31 -0.14
CA ASN A 127 10.50 -24.19 -1.20
C ASN A 127 9.53 -23.00 -1.03
N GLU A 128 9.80 -22.09 -0.09
CA GLU A 128 9.08 -20.82 0.02
C GLU A 128 9.74 -19.79 -0.90
N THR A 129 8.97 -19.15 -1.77
CA THR A 129 9.41 -18.14 -2.71
C THR A 129 8.87 -16.77 -2.33
N ILE A 130 9.64 -15.72 -2.65
CA ILE A 130 9.17 -14.34 -2.53
C ILE A 130 8.39 -14.02 -3.80
N LYS A 131 7.06 -13.96 -3.70
CA LYS A 131 6.21 -13.62 -4.85
C LYS A 131 6.19 -12.12 -5.10
N LEU A 132 5.99 -11.31 -4.05
CA LEU A 132 5.91 -9.86 -4.17
C LEU A 132 6.48 -9.15 -2.93
N ALA A 133 7.14 -8.02 -3.15
CA ALA A 133 7.52 -7.08 -2.10
C ALA A 133 6.58 -5.86 -2.20
N ILE A 134 5.99 -5.45 -1.07
CA ILE A 134 5.04 -4.35 -1.02
C ILE A 134 5.57 -3.22 -0.14
N ASP A 135 5.34 -2.00 -0.59
CA ASP A 135 5.62 -0.78 0.15
C ASP A 135 4.51 -0.53 1.18
N LEU A 136 4.86 -0.50 2.46
CA LEU A 136 3.96 -0.19 3.57
C LEU A 136 3.82 1.32 3.81
N ARG A 137 4.65 2.12 3.14
CA ARG A 137 4.63 3.58 3.29
C ARG A 137 3.44 4.18 2.56
N PRO A 138 2.96 5.36 3.00
CA PRO A 138 1.93 6.10 2.28
C PRO A 138 2.31 6.35 0.81
N GLN A 139 1.39 6.02 -0.10
CA GLN A 139 1.54 6.23 -1.53
C GLN A 139 0.55 7.30 -1.98
N VAL A 140 1.07 8.38 -2.57
CA VAL A 140 0.25 9.47 -3.09
C VAL A 140 -0.04 9.20 -4.56
N VAL A 141 -1.33 9.10 -4.91
CA VAL A 141 -1.78 8.89 -6.29
C VAL A 141 -2.69 10.03 -6.70
N THR A 142 -2.47 10.57 -7.90
CA THR A 142 -3.32 11.62 -8.48
C THR A 142 -3.89 11.15 -9.81
N ARG A 143 -5.19 11.34 -10.00
CA ARG A 143 -5.88 11.05 -11.27
C ARG A 143 -6.64 12.29 -11.72
N LYS A 144 -6.35 12.72 -12.95
CA LYS A 144 -6.94 13.90 -13.58
C LYS A 144 -8.06 13.51 -14.54
N GLY A 145 -8.91 14.48 -14.89
CA GLY A 145 -9.93 14.33 -15.94
C GLY A 145 -11.00 13.28 -15.61
N ILE A 146 -11.33 13.11 -14.33
CA ILE A 146 -12.40 12.19 -13.95
C ILE A 146 -13.72 12.89 -14.25
N LYS A 147 -14.50 12.32 -15.17
CA LYS A 147 -15.84 12.80 -15.52
C LYS A 147 -16.94 12.02 -14.80
N THR A 148 -17.98 12.71 -14.36
CA THR A 148 -19.18 12.10 -13.80
C THR A 148 -20.39 13.02 -14.00
N TRP A 149 -21.58 12.46 -13.86
CA TRP A 149 -22.83 13.21 -13.92
C TRP A 149 -23.31 13.52 -12.50
N THR A 150 -23.84 14.72 -12.28
CA THR A 150 -24.59 15.08 -11.07
C THR A 150 -26.04 14.58 -11.18
N LYS A 151 -26.79 14.69 -10.08
CA LYS A 151 -28.23 14.36 -10.03
C LYS A 151 -29.06 15.14 -11.06
N ASP A 152 -28.65 16.37 -11.38
CA ASP A 152 -29.37 17.25 -12.31
C ASP A 152 -29.00 17.00 -13.79
N GLY A 153 -28.15 16.00 -14.07
CA GLY A 153 -27.72 15.71 -15.42
C GLY A 153 -26.65 16.67 -15.96
N ILE A 154 -25.87 17.30 -15.09
CA ILE A 154 -24.72 18.13 -15.48
C ILE A 154 -23.46 17.27 -15.43
N GLU A 155 -22.72 17.18 -16.53
CA GLU A 155 -21.41 16.53 -16.55
C GLU A 155 -20.37 17.44 -15.90
N VAL A 156 -19.66 16.91 -14.90
CA VAL A 156 -18.58 17.60 -14.21
C VAL A 156 -17.27 16.83 -14.38
N GLN A 157 -16.16 17.57 -14.45
CA GLN A 157 -14.83 17.01 -14.35
C GLN A 157 -14.16 17.40 -13.04
N PHE A 158 -13.29 16.54 -12.54
CA PHE A 158 -12.49 16.83 -11.35
C PHE A 158 -11.17 16.04 -11.34
N ILE A 159 -10.27 16.46 -10.47
CA ILE A 159 -9.00 15.79 -10.15
C ILE A 159 -9.11 15.21 -8.74
N VAL A 160 -8.70 13.96 -8.57
CA VAL A 160 -8.57 13.33 -7.25
C VAL A 160 -7.10 13.15 -6.93
N ARG A 161 -6.67 13.66 -5.79
CA ARG A 161 -5.41 13.31 -5.13
C ARG A 161 -5.74 12.56 -3.85
N ALA A 162 -5.27 11.33 -3.75
CA ALA A 162 -5.48 10.49 -2.57
C ALA A 162 -4.14 9.94 -2.08
N GLU A 163 -4.02 9.76 -0.77
CA GLU A 163 -2.89 9.13 -0.12
C GLU A 163 -3.37 7.83 0.52
N PHE A 164 -2.84 6.70 0.05
CA PHE A 164 -3.22 5.37 0.50
C PHE A 164 -2.12 4.72 1.30
N GLN A 165 -2.50 3.85 2.23
CA GLN A 165 -1.59 2.98 2.95
C GLN A 165 -2.21 1.60 3.10
N ILE A 166 -1.40 0.56 3.27
CA ILE A 166 -1.92 -0.74 3.71
C ILE A 166 -2.49 -0.57 5.13
N ALA A 167 -3.66 -1.16 5.37
CA ALA A 167 -4.31 -1.08 6.68
C ALA A 167 -3.43 -1.75 7.75
N SER A 168 -3.35 -1.12 8.91
CA SER A 168 -2.74 -1.67 10.12
C SER A 168 -3.82 -1.88 11.16
N SER A 169 -3.89 -3.09 11.73
CA SER A 169 -4.78 -3.35 12.86
C SER A 169 -4.31 -2.58 14.09
N ASP A 170 -5.23 -2.27 15.01
CA ASP A 170 -4.86 -1.62 16.27
C ASP A 170 -3.90 -2.50 17.08
N GLU A 171 -4.05 -3.82 17.01
CA GLU A 171 -3.09 -4.79 17.57
C GLU A 171 -1.71 -4.63 16.95
N ALA A 172 -1.59 -4.50 15.61
CA ALA A 172 -0.29 -4.30 14.96
C ALA A 172 0.36 -2.97 15.38
N ARG A 173 -0.44 -1.92 15.58
CA ARG A 173 0.02 -0.61 16.07
C ARG A 173 0.45 -0.67 17.54
N GLN A 174 -0.30 -1.38 18.39
CA GLN A 174 0.05 -1.56 19.81
C GLN A 174 1.28 -2.46 19.97
N ASN A 175 1.37 -3.55 19.21
CA ASN A 175 2.50 -4.48 19.23
C ASN A 175 3.77 -3.87 18.65
N SER A 176 3.68 -2.88 17.75
CA SER A 176 4.85 -2.07 17.40
C SER A 176 5.38 -1.22 18.56
N VAL A 177 4.59 -0.97 19.61
CA VAL A 177 4.92 -0.01 20.68
C VAL A 177 5.42 -0.67 21.97
N ILE A 178 5.49 -2.01 22.10
CA ILE A 178 5.83 -2.66 23.38
C ILE A 178 7.29 -2.43 23.78
N LEU A 179 7.50 -1.40 24.59
CA LEU A 179 8.65 -1.14 25.45
C LEU A 179 8.33 -1.64 26.86
N GLU A 180 8.41 -2.95 27.10
CA GLU A 180 8.44 -3.46 28.47
C GLU A 180 9.54 -4.52 28.61
N GLU A 181 10.69 -4.05 29.08
CA GLU A 181 11.73 -4.77 29.83
C GLU A 181 12.45 -5.98 29.18
N SER A 182 12.10 -6.39 27.95
CA SER A 182 12.79 -7.46 27.23
C SER A 182 13.44 -6.95 25.93
N LYS A 183 14.74 -7.21 25.82
CA LYS A 183 15.70 -6.65 24.85
C LYS A 183 15.41 -7.00 23.38
N GLY A 184 14.48 -6.33 22.70
CA GLY A 184 14.45 -6.43 21.23
C GLY A 184 13.30 -5.84 20.41
N ALA A 185 12.26 -5.25 20.99
CA ALA A 185 11.17 -4.68 20.19
C ALA A 185 11.57 -3.33 19.58
N THR A 186 11.93 -3.31 18.30
CA THR A 186 12.11 -2.07 17.52
C THR A 186 10.74 -1.54 17.15
N ASN A 187 10.40 -0.32 17.58
CA ASN A 187 9.17 0.35 17.18
C ASN A 187 9.19 0.58 15.66
N LEU A 188 8.39 -0.18 14.94
CA LEU A 188 8.30 -0.09 13.48
C LEU A 188 7.62 1.22 13.12
N ARG A 189 8.24 2.05 12.27
CA ARG A 189 7.64 3.31 11.82
C ARG A 189 6.37 3.05 11.01
N PHE A 190 6.32 1.90 10.33
CA PHE A 190 5.19 1.49 9.51
C PHE A 190 4.69 0.11 9.98
N PRO A 191 3.85 0.05 11.02
CA PRO A 191 3.24 -1.20 11.45
C PRO A 191 2.36 -1.75 10.32
N TYR A 192 2.32 -3.08 10.19
CA TYR A 192 1.54 -3.75 9.16
C TYR A 192 0.75 -4.91 9.74
N ASP A 193 -0.41 -5.19 9.15
CA ASP A 193 -1.17 -6.41 9.38
C ASP A 193 -0.93 -7.38 8.21
N ALA A 194 -0.43 -8.58 8.51
CA ALA A 194 -0.20 -9.63 7.53
C ALA A 194 -1.48 -10.00 6.75
N LYS A 195 -2.66 -9.95 7.38
CA LYS A 195 -3.94 -10.23 6.71
C LYS A 195 -4.32 -9.11 5.74
N ALA A 196 -4.06 -7.85 6.10
CA ALA A 196 -4.26 -6.71 5.22
C ALA A 196 -3.34 -6.79 3.99
N VAL A 197 -2.05 -7.05 4.20
CA VAL A 197 -1.07 -7.26 3.12
C VAL A 197 -1.51 -8.39 2.19
N LYS A 198 -1.94 -9.53 2.75
CA LYS A 198 -2.45 -10.66 1.96
C LYS A 198 -3.63 -10.24 1.07
N ARG A 199 -4.65 -9.60 1.65
CA ARG A 199 -5.85 -9.16 0.91
C ARG A 199 -5.49 -8.20 -0.22
N VAL A 200 -4.57 -7.27 0.03
CA VAL A 200 -4.08 -6.33 -0.97
C VAL A 200 -3.43 -7.07 -2.14
N VAL A 201 -2.53 -8.02 -1.88
CA VAL A 201 -1.87 -8.82 -2.96
C VAL A 201 -2.87 -9.64 -3.75
N GLU A 202 -3.78 -10.34 -3.06
CA GLU A 202 -4.76 -11.20 -3.71
C GLU A 202 -5.82 -10.40 -4.49
N SER A 203 -6.01 -9.11 -4.16
CA SER A 203 -6.87 -8.18 -4.90
C SER A 203 -6.24 -7.61 -6.18
N ILE A 204 -4.94 -7.83 -6.41
CA ILE A 204 -4.23 -7.33 -7.59
C ILE A 204 -4.80 -8.04 -8.83
N ALA A 205 -5.60 -7.29 -9.60
CA ALA A 205 -6.11 -7.75 -10.88
C ALA A 205 -5.05 -7.61 -11.98
N VAL A 206 -5.02 -8.59 -12.87
CA VAL A 206 -4.24 -8.50 -14.12
C VAL A 206 -5.01 -7.62 -15.10
N GLU A 207 -4.37 -6.56 -15.57
CA GLU A 207 -4.92 -5.64 -16.56
C GLU A 207 -4.31 -5.95 -17.93
N TYR A 208 -5.16 -6.26 -18.90
CA TYR A 208 -4.73 -6.41 -20.29
C TYR A 208 -4.64 -5.02 -20.93
N ASN A 209 -3.43 -4.63 -21.31
CA ASN A 209 -3.23 -3.39 -22.04
C ASN A 209 -3.45 -3.65 -23.54
N ASN A 210 -4.49 -3.02 -24.11
CA ASN A 210 -4.85 -3.18 -25.52
C ASN A 210 -3.78 -2.65 -26.49
N GLU A 211 -3.02 -1.62 -26.09
CA GLU A 211 -1.99 -1.01 -26.95
C GLU A 211 -0.74 -1.89 -27.03
N THR A 212 -0.25 -2.36 -25.88
CA THR A 212 0.95 -3.21 -25.83
C THR A 212 0.65 -4.69 -26.07
N LYS A 213 -0.63 -5.09 -26.02
CA LYS A 213 -1.10 -6.49 -26.01
C LYS A 213 -0.44 -7.33 -24.91
N MET A 214 0.03 -6.69 -23.85
CA MET A 214 0.65 -7.35 -22.71
C MET A 214 -0.26 -7.23 -21.49
N SER A 215 -0.36 -8.33 -20.76
CA SER A 215 -0.97 -8.34 -19.43
C SER A 215 0.03 -7.76 -18.44
N SER A 216 -0.34 -6.71 -17.72
CA SER A 216 0.45 -6.21 -16.60
C SER A 216 -0.34 -6.33 -15.30
N GLU A 217 0.34 -6.71 -14.22
CA GLU A 217 -0.26 -6.69 -12.89
C GLU A 217 -0.51 -5.24 -12.50
N ARG A 218 -1.76 -4.90 -12.14
CA ARG A 218 -2.09 -3.54 -11.72
C ARG A 218 -1.53 -3.30 -10.31
N SER A 219 -0.90 -2.15 -10.10
CA SER A 219 -0.45 -1.79 -8.77
C SER A 219 -1.64 -1.60 -7.80
N TRP A 220 -1.46 -1.98 -6.54
CA TRP A 220 -2.55 -2.01 -5.57
C TRP A 220 -3.13 -0.63 -5.30
N GLU A 221 -2.31 0.41 -5.32
CA GLU A 221 -2.73 1.79 -5.11
C GLU A 221 -3.65 2.30 -6.24
N ARG A 222 -3.50 1.77 -7.46
CA ARG A 222 -4.45 2.03 -8.56
C ARG A 222 -5.78 1.33 -8.32
N SER A 223 -5.79 0.16 -7.69
CA SER A 223 -7.03 -0.53 -7.30
C SER A 223 -7.79 0.28 -6.25
N ALA A 224 -7.09 0.70 -5.18
CA ALA A 224 -7.64 1.56 -4.13
C ALA A 224 -8.18 2.89 -4.69
N LEU A 225 -7.45 3.52 -5.62
CA LEU A 225 -7.90 4.72 -6.30
C LEU A 225 -9.17 4.48 -7.13
N ARG A 226 -9.29 3.33 -7.81
CA ARG A 226 -10.50 3.00 -8.59
C ARG A 226 -11.73 2.89 -7.68
N THR A 227 -11.61 2.20 -6.54
CA THR A 227 -12.68 2.09 -5.55
C THR A 227 -13.06 3.47 -5.01
N THR A 228 -12.05 4.28 -4.65
CA THR A 228 -12.22 5.67 -4.19
C THR A 228 -12.96 6.53 -5.22
N VAL A 229 -12.52 6.51 -6.47
CA VAL A 229 -13.17 7.26 -7.57
C VAL A 229 -14.61 6.77 -7.77
N GLY A 230 -14.87 5.46 -7.69
CA GLY A 230 -16.22 4.91 -7.78
C GLY A 230 -17.16 5.48 -6.71
N LYS A 231 -16.70 5.56 -5.45
CA LYS A 231 -17.46 6.14 -4.33
C LYS A 231 -17.70 7.63 -4.49
N ILE A 232 -16.68 8.38 -4.90
CA ILE A 232 -16.82 9.82 -5.17
C ILE A 232 -17.82 10.07 -6.31
N LYS A 233 -17.76 9.28 -7.39
CA LYS A 233 -18.73 9.39 -8.49
C LYS A 233 -20.15 9.09 -8.03
N ALA A 234 -20.34 8.03 -7.24
CA ALA A 234 -21.64 7.67 -6.69
C ALA A 234 -22.20 8.79 -5.80
N TYR A 235 -21.35 9.39 -4.95
CA TYR A 235 -21.73 10.54 -4.13
C TYR A 235 -22.14 11.75 -4.98
N ILE A 236 -21.33 12.14 -5.97
CA ILE A 236 -21.65 13.27 -6.87
C ILE A 236 -22.95 13.02 -7.65
N ALA A 237 -23.17 11.80 -8.12
CA ALA A 237 -24.40 11.44 -8.83
C ALA A 237 -25.66 11.49 -7.95
N GLY A 238 -25.50 11.37 -6.62
CA GLY A 238 -26.59 11.48 -5.66
C GLY A 238 -27.00 12.92 -5.31
N HIS A 239 -26.21 13.92 -5.72
CA HIS A 239 -26.39 15.31 -5.31
C HIS A 239 -26.56 16.26 -6.50
N SER A 240 -27.33 17.32 -6.29
CA SER A 240 -27.43 18.43 -7.25
C SER A 240 -26.13 19.23 -7.29
N ILE A 241 -25.87 19.94 -8.40
CA ILE A 241 -24.66 20.77 -8.51
C ILE A 241 -24.64 21.88 -7.45
N ASP A 242 -25.83 22.42 -7.16
CA ASP A 242 -26.03 23.46 -6.16
C ASP A 242 -25.78 22.93 -4.75
N GLU A 243 -26.25 21.71 -4.44
CA GLU A 243 -25.91 21.04 -3.17
C GLU A 243 -24.39 21.00 -3.02
N LEU A 244 -23.68 20.38 -3.96
CA LEU A 244 -22.23 20.16 -3.89
C LEU A 244 -21.39 21.44 -3.72
N LEU A 245 -21.94 22.62 -4.07
CA LEU A 245 -21.18 23.87 -4.12
C LEU A 245 -21.65 24.91 -3.09
N LEU A 246 -22.91 24.88 -2.60
CA LEU A 246 -23.53 26.03 -1.90
C LEU A 246 -23.79 25.90 -0.39
N LEU A 247 -23.45 24.80 0.28
CA LEU A 247 -23.86 24.63 1.68
C LEU A 247 -23.09 25.42 2.74
N ASP A 248 -21.92 26.01 2.43
CA ASP A 248 -21.24 26.94 3.35
C ASP A 248 -20.68 28.15 2.60
N VAL A 249 -20.98 29.36 3.11
CA VAL A 249 -20.51 30.63 2.56
C VAL A 249 -18.98 30.71 2.56
N ASN A 250 -18.34 29.93 3.45
CA ASN A 250 -16.89 29.97 3.66
C ASN A 250 -16.11 28.86 2.93
N SER A 251 -16.77 27.81 2.42
CA SER A 251 -16.09 26.72 1.68
C SER A 251 -17.09 25.98 0.76
N PRO A 252 -16.74 25.69 -0.51
CA PRO A 252 -17.55 24.81 -1.36
C PRO A 252 -17.79 23.48 -0.64
N GLN A 253 -19.02 22.93 -0.59
CA GLN A 253 -19.24 21.80 0.32
C GLN A 253 -18.62 20.48 -0.10
N LEU A 254 -18.26 20.31 -1.37
CA LEU A 254 -17.38 19.22 -1.81
C LEU A 254 -15.99 19.28 -1.15
N SER A 255 -15.62 20.45 -0.63
CA SER A 255 -14.43 20.72 0.19
C SER A 255 -14.78 21.01 1.66
N SER A 256 -16.04 20.83 2.08
CA SER A 256 -16.41 20.95 3.49
C SER A 256 -15.84 19.77 4.28
N PHE A 257 -15.47 20.03 5.54
CA PHE A 257 -14.96 18.98 6.43
C PHE A 257 -15.97 17.85 6.61
N GLN A 258 -17.27 18.16 6.74
CA GLN A 258 -18.32 17.17 6.96
C GLN A 258 -18.46 16.17 5.78
N VAL A 259 -18.55 16.69 4.55
CA VAL A 259 -18.65 15.83 3.35
C VAL A 259 -17.36 15.03 3.15
N SER A 260 -16.21 15.66 3.40
CA SER A 260 -14.92 14.97 3.32
C SER A 260 -14.85 13.82 4.33
N ASP A 261 -15.29 14.03 5.56
CA ASP A 261 -15.27 13.01 6.62
C ASP A 261 -16.23 11.86 6.30
N GLU A 262 -17.47 12.16 5.86
CA GLU A 262 -18.43 11.13 5.44
C GLU A 262 -17.90 10.29 4.27
N LEU A 263 -17.33 10.94 3.25
CA LEU A 263 -16.70 10.26 2.13
C LEU A 263 -15.52 9.42 2.59
N LEU A 264 -14.64 9.96 3.44
CA LEU A 264 -13.49 9.23 3.98
C LEU A 264 -13.91 7.98 4.75
N VAL A 265 -14.96 8.05 5.57
CA VAL A 265 -15.52 6.89 6.28
C VAL A 265 -16.04 5.86 5.29
N SER A 266 -16.91 6.25 4.35
CA SER A 266 -17.49 5.33 3.35
C SER A 266 -16.44 4.68 2.44
N ILE A 267 -15.41 5.43 2.07
CA ILE A 267 -14.27 4.95 1.29
C ILE A 267 -13.42 3.99 2.14
N ASN A 268 -13.08 4.36 3.37
CA ASN A 268 -12.27 3.52 4.27
C ASN A 268 -12.95 2.19 4.56
N GLU A 269 -14.27 2.15 4.79
CA GLU A 269 -15.02 0.90 4.96
C GLU A 269 -14.83 -0.05 3.77
N SER A 270 -14.87 0.50 2.55
CA SER A 270 -14.71 -0.29 1.33
C SER A 270 -13.26 -0.71 1.10
N LEU A 271 -12.29 0.17 1.36
CA LEU A 271 -10.86 -0.11 1.21
C LEU A 271 -10.35 -1.09 2.26
N PHE A 272 -10.93 -1.08 3.47
CA PHE A 272 -10.55 -1.98 4.56
C PHE A 272 -10.87 -3.43 4.23
N ILE A 273 -11.91 -3.68 3.43
CA ILE A 273 -12.23 -5.01 2.90
C ILE A 273 -11.05 -5.52 2.05
N ASP A 274 -10.49 -4.66 1.21
CA ASP A 274 -9.33 -4.96 0.35
C ASP A 274 -7.98 -4.95 1.11
N GLY A 275 -7.97 -4.58 2.41
CA GLY A 275 -6.76 -4.48 3.24
C GLY A 275 -5.98 -3.18 3.09
N SER A 276 -6.60 -2.12 2.56
CA SER A 276 -6.00 -0.78 2.44
C SER A 276 -6.79 0.26 3.22
N GLN A 277 -6.20 1.44 3.43
CA GLN A 277 -6.84 2.59 4.06
C GLN A 277 -6.46 3.87 3.31
N ILE A 278 -7.35 4.86 3.31
CA ILE A 278 -7.09 6.21 2.81
C ILE A 278 -6.71 7.12 3.99
N LEU A 279 -5.56 7.78 3.87
CA LEU A 279 -5.05 8.74 4.87
C LEU A 279 -5.50 10.17 4.57
N SER A 280 -5.53 10.53 3.28
CA SER A 280 -5.92 11.86 2.84
C SER A 280 -6.65 11.78 1.51
N LEU A 281 -7.70 12.58 1.37
CA LEU A 281 -8.46 12.76 0.13
C LEU A 281 -8.53 14.25 -0.20
N GLN A 282 -8.24 14.59 -1.45
CA GLN A 282 -8.39 15.94 -1.98
C GLN A 282 -9.05 15.85 -3.34
N ILE A 283 -10.17 16.54 -3.49
CA ILE A 283 -10.83 16.75 -4.78
C ILE A 283 -10.51 18.18 -5.24
N LYS A 284 -9.94 18.30 -6.43
CA LYS A 284 -9.49 19.57 -7.02
C LYS A 284 -10.19 19.79 -8.35
N GLU A 285 -10.27 21.07 -8.76
CA GLU A 285 -10.75 21.47 -10.09
C GLU A 285 -12.12 20.87 -10.44
N PHE A 286 -13.05 20.87 -9.48
CA PHE A 286 -14.42 20.42 -9.71
C PHE A 286 -15.18 21.49 -10.51
N LEU A 287 -15.40 21.23 -11.80
CA LEU A 287 -15.99 22.19 -12.74
C LEU A 287 -16.94 21.46 -13.71
N PRO A 288 -18.04 22.09 -14.14
CA PRO A 288 -18.84 21.60 -15.27
C PRO A 288 -17.97 21.44 -16.53
N VAL A 289 -18.23 20.41 -17.32
CA VAL A 289 -17.54 20.21 -18.61
C VAL A 289 -17.98 21.27 -19.63
N ASP A 290 -19.23 21.71 -19.56
CA ASP A 290 -19.78 22.79 -20.37
C ASP A 290 -19.44 24.17 -19.76
N GLN A 291 -18.66 24.94 -20.50
CA GLN A 291 -18.22 26.28 -20.10
C GLN A 291 -19.40 27.25 -19.94
N GLU A 292 -20.46 27.14 -20.75
CA GLU A 292 -21.63 28.02 -20.61
C GLU A 292 -22.36 27.79 -19.28
N ILE A 293 -22.43 26.53 -18.84
CA ILE A 293 -23.01 26.16 -17.55
C ILE A 293 -22.15 26.73 -16.42
N SER A 294 -20.82 26.59 -16.53
CA SER A 294 -19.89 27.16 -15.56
C SER A 294 -20.05 28.67 -15.42
N ASP A 295 -20.11 29.40 -16.55
CA ASP A 295 -20.24 30.86 -16.54
C ASP A 295 -21.58 31.32 -15.95
N LYS A 296 -22.68 30.61 -16.28
CA LYS A 296 -24.01 30.86 -15.71
C LYS A 296 -24.04 30.59 -14.20
N GLN A 297 -23.40 29.51 -13.75
CA GLN A 297 -23.29 29.16 -12.33
C GLN A 297 -22.47 30.18 -11.56
N GLN A 298 -21.35 30.62 -12.12
CA GLN A 298 -20.52 31.66 -11.50
C GLN A 298 -21.34 32.94 -11.28
N LYS A 299 -22.06 33.42 -12.31
CA LYS A 299 -22.94 34.59 -12.18
C LYS A 299 -24.04 34.39 -11.14
N TYR A 300 -24.69 33.23 -11.15
CA TYR A 300 -25.72 32.89 -10.17
C TYR A 300 -25.17 32.90 -8.73
N TRP A 301 -23.97 32.37 -8.52
CA TRP A 301 -23.33 32.37 -7.19
C TRP A 301 -22.84 33.73 -6.76
N GLU A 302 -22.30 34.54 -7.67
CA GLU A 302 -21.94 35.94 -7.39
C GLU A 302 -23.17 36.70 -6.89
N ALA A 303 -24.31 36.57 -7.59
CA ALA A 303 -25.58 37.17 -7.18
C ALA A 303 -26.07 36.62 -5.83
N LYS A 304 -26.00 35.30 -5.60
CA LYS A 304 -26.43 34.67 -4.34
C LYS A 304 -25.57 35.11 -3.16
N ARG A 305 -24.24 35.22 -3.35
CA ARG A 305 -23.31 35.75 -2.35
C ARG A 305 -23.62 37.21 -2.02
N GLU A 306 -23.92 38.01 -3.03
CA GLU A 306 -24.33 39.40 -2.84
C GLU A 306 -25.60 39.50 -1.98
N ILE A 307 -26.61 38.67 -2.27
CA ILE A 307 -27.85 38.61 -1.47
C ILE A 307 -27.57 38.23 0.00
N ILE A 308 -26.77 37.19 0.23
CA ILE A 308 -26.41 36.75 1.60
C ILE A 308 -25.63 37.84 2.34
N ASN A 309 -24.68 38.49 1.67
CA ASN A 309 -23.90 39.57 2.26
C ASN A 309 -24.79 40.78 2.59
N MET A 310 -25.72 41.16 1.70
CA MET A 310 -26.69 42.21 1.97
C MET A 310 -27.58 41.88 3.17
N ALA A 311 -28.05 40.63 3.29
CA ALA A 311 -28.85 40.18 4.42
C ALA A 311 -28.05 40.27 5.75
N ARG A 312 -26.80 39.81 5.76
CA ARG A 312 -25.92 39.86 6.93
C ARG A 312 -25.58 41.30 7.36
N VAL A 313 -25.31 42.18 6.40
CA VAL A 313 -25.09 43.61 6.67
C VAL A 313 -26.37 44.24 7.22
N GLY A 314 -27.52 43.89 6.66
CA GLY A 314 -28.83 44.32 7.16
C GLY A 314 -29.09 43.87 8.60
N GLU A 315 -28.80 42.61 8.93
CA GLU A 315 -28.93 42.05 10.27
C GLU A 315 -27.99 42.73 11.27
N THR A 316 -26.71 42.86 10.94
CA THR A 316 -25.71 43.55 11.76
C THR A 316 -26.14 45.00 12.04
N LYS A 317 -26.68 45.69 11.03
CA LYS A 317 -27.19 47.06 11.17
C LYS A 317 -28.43 47.12 12.06
N ALA A 318 -29.36 46.17 11.90
CA ALA A 318 -30.56 46.07 12.73
C ALA A 318 -30.20 45.78 14.20
N GLU A 319 -29.27 44.87 14.46
CA GLU A 319 -28.74 44.62 15.80
C GLU A 319 -28.08 45.85 16.40
N GLY A 320 -27.27 46.58 15.62
CA GLY A 320 -26.67 47.84 16.05
C GLY A 320 -27.72 48.89 16.44
N ILE A 321 -28.84 48.98 15.70
CA ILE A 321 -29.96 49.87 16.04
C ILE A 321 -30.64 49.41 17.33
N ARG A 322 -30.93 48.11 17.46
CA ARG A 322 -31.54 47.53 18.67
C ARG A 322 -30.67 47.75 19.91
N ALA A 323 -29.36 47.56 19.80
CA ALA A 323 -28.41 47.82 20.88
C ALA A 323 -28.40 49.29 21.30
N LYS A 324 -28.38 50.22 20.33
CA LYS A 324 -28.47 51.67 20.59
C LYS A 324 -29.78 52.06 21.26
N GLN A 325 -30.90 51.50 20.81
CA GLN A 325 -32.22 51.76 21.43
C GLN A 325 -32.27 51.23 22.86
N ARG A 326 -31.82 49.99 23.10
CA ARG A 326 -31.72 49.41 24.45
C ARG A 326 -30.87 50.28 25.38
N ALA A 327 -29.69 50.71 24.91
CA ALA A 327 -28.82 51.59 25.69
C ALA A 327 -29.49 52.93 26.06
N ARG A 328 -30.24 53.53 25.13
CA ARG A 328 -31.02 54.75 25.39
C ARG A 328 -32.13 54.52 26.40
N THR A 329 -32.88 53.43 26.28
CA THR A 329 -33.97 53.10 27.22
C THR A 329 -33.43 52.87 28.63
N ILE A 330 -32.30 52.15 28.77
CA ILE A 330 -31.63 51.94 30.06
C ILE A 330 -31.20 53.28 30.65
N ALA A 331 -30.53 54.15 29.88
CA ALA A 331 -30.10 55.46 30.37
C ALA A 331 -31.28 56.36 30.80
N GLN A 332 -32.42 56.30 30.10
CA GLN A 332 -33.64 57.03 30.49
C GLN A 332 -34.25 56.48 31.77
N GLN A 333 -34.26 55.15 31.94
CA GLN A 333 -34.75 54.50 33.14
C GLN A 333 -33.89 54.84 34.36
N ASP A 334 -32.56 54.83 34.21
CA ASP A 334 -31.62 55.22 35.25
C ASP A 334 -31.81 56.69 35.67
N LEU A 335 -32.02 57.59 34.70
CA LEU A 335 -32.32 59.00 34.96
C LEU A 335 -33.63 59.15 35.74
N LEU A 336 -34.70 58.46 35.33
CA LEU A 336 -35.98 58.51 36.05
C LEU A 336 -35.86 57.98 37.48
N ASN A 337 -35.13 56.88 37.67
CA ASN A 337 -34.87 56.34 39.01
C ASN A 337 -34.10 57.34 39.89
N SER A 338 -33.10 58.03 39.32
CA SER A 338 -32.32 59.06 40.03
C SER A 338 -33.09 60.33 40.42
N LEU A 339 -34.29 60.55 39.85
CA LEU A 339 -35.16 61.67 40.20
C LEU A 339 -36.20 61.31 41.29
N ILE A 340 -36.41 60.02 41.53
CA ILE A 340 -37.38 59.51 42.52
C ILE A 340 -36.72 59.29 43.88
N GLU A 341 -35.41 59.01 43.90
CA GLU A 341 -34.55 59.08 45.10
C GLU A 341 -34.20 60.52 45.46
#